data_AF-A0A534ACE9-F1
#
_entry.id   AF-A0A534ACE9-F1
#
_cell.length_a   1.000
_cell.length_b   1.000
_cell.length_c   1.000
_cell.angle_alpha   90.00
_cell.angle_beta   90.00
_cell.angle_gamma   90.00
#
_symmetry.space_group_name_H-M   'P 1'
#
loop_
_entity.id
_entity.type
_entity.pdbx_description
1 polymer ?
#
loop_
_entity_poly.entity_id
_entity_poly.type
_entity_poly.pdbx_seq_one_letter_code
_entity_poly.pdbx_strand_id
1 'polypeptide(L)'
;MNPVNGPELRDIHLPPPPSWWPPAPGWWIVGALALALLIVATVYSYKMLQRRRRRLALLAEFERTVAGARDDRIALAAALSAFLRRLALQREPAAATMAGEAWLAHLDRAAGSDEFSTGVGRALLDAPYRAHADYDASALIALVRRTLRSNAAEAAHV
;
A
#
# COMPACT_ATOMS: atom_id res chain seq x y z
N MET A 1 -88.62 -41.21 20.32
CA MET A 1 -88.19 -40.03 21.12
C MET A 1 -87.27 -40.57 22.22
N ASN A 2 -85.98 -40.28 22.35
CA ASN A 2 -85.04 -39.38 21.67
C ASN A 2 -83.67 -40.10 21.59
N PRO A 3 -82.77 -39.68 20.67
CA PRO A 3 -81.60 -40.43 20.25
C PRO A 3 -80.44 -40.27 21.24
N VAL A 4 -79.67 -41.33 21.46
CA VAL A 4 -78.37 -41.22 22.14
C VAL A 4 -77.28 -41.45 21.11
N ASN A 5 -77.12 -40.45 20.23
CA ASN A 5 -75.89 -40.27 19.49
C ASN A 5 -74.82 -39.94 20.55
N GLY A 6 -73.99 -40.92 20.89
CA GLY A 6 -72.81 -40.68 21.73
C GLY A 6 -71.95 -39.59 21.09
N PRO A 7 -71.27 -38.75 21.89
CA PRO A 7 -70.47 -37.65 21.36
C PRO A 7 -69.41 -38.22 20.41
N GLU A 8 -69.55 -37.88 19.14
CA GLU A 8 -68.60 -38.22 18.08
C GLU A 8 -67.28 -37.51 18.41
N LEU A 9 -66.26 -38.30 18.77
CA LEU A 9 -64.92 -37.82 19.05
C LEU A 9 -64.36 -37.19 17.78
N ARG A 10 -64.42 -35.85 17.70
CA ARG A 10 -63.78 -35.10 16.62
C ARG A 10 -62.27 -35.30 16.72
N ASP A 11 -61.70 -35.81 15.65
CA ASP A 11 -60.26 -35.96 15.44
C ASP A 11 -59.54 -34.65 15.78
N ILE A 12 -58.57 -34.76 16.68
CA ILE A 12 -57.73 -33.64 17.12
C ILE A 12 -56.87 -33.25 15.92
N HIS A 13 -57.25 -32.18 15.22
CA HIS A 13 -56.43 -31.60 14.17
C HIS A 13 -55.16 -31.05 14.83
N LEU A 14 -54.04 -31.76 14.67
CA LEU A 14 -52.74 -31.21 15.02
C LEU A 14 -52.51 -29.97 14.13
N PRO A 15 -52.13 -28.81 14.71
CA PRO A 15 -51.80 -27.66 13.90
C PRO A 15 -50.65 -28.06 12.96
N PRO A 16 -50.70 -27.66 11.67
CA PRO A 16 -49.58 -27.87 10.77
C PRO A 16 -48.31 -27.31 11.42
N PRO A 17 -47.15 -27.98 11.27
CA PRO A 17 -45.90 -27.55 11.88
C PRO A 17 -45.66 -26.07 11.54
N PRO A 18 -45.17 -25.27 12.49
CA PRO A 18 -45.01 -23.84 12.28
C PRO A 18 -44.19 -23.64 11.01
N SER A 19 -44.80 -23.02 10.01
CA SER A 19 -44.11 -22.57 8.82
C SER A 19 -42.99 -21.67 9.29
N TRP A 20 -41.75 -22.07 9.03
CA TRP A 20 -40.48 -21.39 9.37
C TRP A 20 -40.29 -20.09 8.58
N TRP A 21 -41.41 -19.41 8.31
CA TRP A 21 -41.59 -18.35 7.35
C TRP A 21 -42.43 -17.24 8.00
N PRO A 22 -42.00 -15.96 7.94
CA PRO A 22 -40.73 -15.49 7.41
C PRO A 22 -39.60 -15.68 8.44
N PRO A 23 -38.34 -15.79 8.01
CA PRO A 23 -37.21 -15.61 8.93
C PRO A 23 -37.44 -14.30 9.67
N ALA A 24 -37.41 -14.34 11.00
CA ALA A 24 -37.62 -13.16 11.84
C ALA A 24 -36.78 -12.00 11.28
N PRO A 25 -37.33 -10.76 11.17
CA PRO A 25 -36.69 -9.64 10.46
C PRO A 25 -35.22 -9.38 10.83
N GLY A 26 -34.78 -9.81 12.02
CA GLY A 26 -33.39 -9.73 12.47
C GLY A 26 -32.37 -10.47 11.59
N TRP A 27 -32.76 -11.51 10.83
CA TRP A 27 -31.83 -12.19 9.91
C TRP A 27 -31.39 -11.31 8.74
N TRP A 28 -32.24 -10.39 8.29
CA TRP A 28 -31.86 -9.41 7.27
C TRP A 28 -30.79 -8.47 7.80
N ILE A 29 -30.85 -8.09 9.08
CA ILE A 29 -29.82 -7.27 9.73
C ILE A 29 -28.51 -8.06 9.82
N VAL A 30 -28.56 -9.33 10.23
CA VAL A 30 -27.37 -10.21 10.27
C VAL A 30 -26.77 -10.40 8.87
N GLY A 31 -27.60 -10.64 7.86
CA GLY A 31 -27.17 -10.78 6.47
C GLY A 31 -26.56 -9.49 5.91
N ALA A 32 -27.20 -8.35 6.17
CA ALA A 32 -26.66 -7.05 5.78
C ALA A 32 -25.33 -6.74 6.48
N LEU A 33 -25.22 -7.06 7.77
CA LEU A 33 -23.98 -6.89 8.54
C LEU A 33 -22.87 -7.80 8.03
N ALA A 34 -23.17 -9.07 7.75
CA ALA A 34 -22.23 -10.02 7.19
C ALA A 34 -21.74 -9.57 5.81
N LEU A 35 -22.64 -9.07 4.96
CA LEU A 35 -22.29 -8.53 3.66
C LEU A 35 -21.41 -7.27 3.77
N ALA A 36 -21.75 -6.35 4.68
CA ALA A 36 -20.95 -5.17 4.95
C ALA A 36 -19.53 -5.53 5.41
N LEU A 37 -19.40 -6.48 6.34
CA LEU A 37 -18.11 -7.01 6.79
C LEU A 37 -17.31 -7.63 5.64
N LEU A 38 -17.96 -8.41 4.77
CA LEU A 38 -17.32 -9.02 3.61
C LEU A 38 -16.79 -7.96 2.64
N ILE A 39 -17.58 -6.92 2.36
CA ILE A 39 -17.17 -5.81 1.49
C ILE A 39 -15.98 -5.08 2.09
N VAL A 40 -16.05 -4.73 3.38
CA VAL A 40 -14.95 -4.06 4.10
C VAL A 40 -13.69 -4.93 4.06
N ALA A 41 -13.78 -6.21 4.39
CA ALA A 41 -12.66 -7.14 4.38
C ALA A 41 -12.04 -7.28 2.98
N THR A 42 -12.87 -7.36 1.94
CA THR A 42 -12.42 -7.48 0.55
C THR A 42 -11.71 -6.22 0.09
N VAL A 43 -12.30 -5.04 0.33
CA VAL A 43 -11.70 -3.74 -0.02
C VAL A 43 -10.38 -3.54 0.72
N TYR A 44 -10.34 -3.86 2.01
CA TYR A 44 -9.13 -3.70 2.83
C TYR A 44 -8.02 -4.63 2.36
N SER A 45 -8.34 -5.90 2.12
CA SER A 45 -7.40 -6.90 1.61
C SER A 45 -6.87 -6.53 0.22
N TYR A 46 -7.74 -6.05 -0.67
CA TYR A 46 -7.35 -5.61 -2.00
C TYR A 46 -6.40 -4.41 -1.96
N LYS A 47 -6.72 -3.39 -1.13
CA LYS A 47 -5.84 -2.22 -0.94
C LYS A 47 -4.49 -2.64 -0.36
N MET A 48 -4.47 -3.55 0.62
CA MET A 48 -3.24 -4.05 1.21
C MET A 48 -2.38 -4.82 0.19
N LEU A 49 -2.99 -5.64 -0.67
CA LEU A 49 -2.29 -6.37 -1.71
C LEU A 49 -1.75 -5.42 -2.80
N GLN A 50 -2.53 -4.43 -3.23
CA GLN A 50 -2.04 -3.41 -4.18
C GLN A 50 -0.84 -2.64 -3.59
N ARG A 51 -0.91 -2.23 -2.32
CA ARG A 51 0.20 -1.53 -1.65
C ARG A 51 1.48 -2.40 -1.65
N ARG A 52 1.36 -3.69 -1.35
CA ARG A 52 2.48 -4.65 -1.40
C ARG A 52 3.06 -4.80 -2.81
N ARG A 53 2.21 -4.95 -3.82
CA ARG A 53 2.63 -5.07 -5.23
C ARG A 53 3.36 -3.81 -5.71
N ARG A 54 2.85 -2.62 -5.38
CA ARG A 54 3.51 -1.34 -5.71
C ARG A 54 4.90 -1.25 -5.06
N ARG A 55 5.06 -1.67 -3.80
CA ARG A 55 6.36 -1.70 -3.11
C ARG A 55 7.37 -2.60 -3.82
N LEU A 56 6.96 -3.83 -4.16
CA LEU A 56 7.83 -4.78 -4.86
C LEU A 56 8.20 -4.27 -6.26
N ALA A 57 7.26 -3.65 -6.96
CA ALA A 57 7.51 -3.04 -8.27
C ALA A 57 8.54 -1.90 -8.18
N LEU A 58 8.40 -1.00 -7.20
CA LEU A 58 9.35 0.10 -6.98
C LEU A 58 10.76 -0.41 -6.64
N LEU A 59 10.87 -1.42 -5.77
CA LEU A 59 12.16 -2.04 -5.46
C LEU A 59 12.75 -2.72 -6.69
N ALA A 60 11.95 -3.44 -7.47
CA ALA A 60 12.42 -4.07 -8.71
C ALA A 60 12.88 -3.04 -9.75
N GLU A 61 12.18 -1.91 -9.88
CA GLU A 61 12.59 -0.81 -10.75
C GLU A 61 13.91 -0.19 -10.28
N PHE A 62 14.07 0.00 -8.97
CA PHE A 62 15.33 0.46 -8.38
C PHE A 62 16.48 -0.50 -8.69
N GLU A 63 16.32 -1.80 -8.45
CA GLU A 63 17.38 -2.79 -8.74
C GLU A 63 17.74 -2.84 -10.24
N ARG A 64 16.74 -2.70 -11.13
CA ARG A 64 16.99 -2.58 -12.59
C ARG A 64 17.78 -1.32 -12.93
N THR A 65 17.44 -0.19 -12.30
CA THR A 65 18.14 1.09 -12.48
C THR A 65 19.60 0.98 -12.06
N VAL A 66 19.86 0.36 -10.91
CA VAL A 66 21.21 0.11 -10.40
C VAL A 66 21.98 -0.84 -11.30
N ALA A 67 21.36 -1.94 -11.75
CA ALA A 67 22.01 -2.91 -12.63
C ALA A 67 22.40 -2.31 -13.99
N GLY A 68 21.55 -1.47 -14.58
CA GLY A 68 21.79 -0.85 -15.88
C GLY A 68 22.87 0.23 -15.90
N ALA A 69 23.21 0.80 -14.73
CA ALA A 69 24.20 1.87 -14.60
C ALA A 69 25.39 1.50 -13.71
N ARG A 70 25.56 0.21 -13.38
CA ARG A 70 26.56 -0.24 -12.39
C ARG A 70 28.01 0.11 -12.75
N ASP A 71 28.32 0.10 -14.04
CA ASP A 71 29.69 0.26 -14.54
C ASP A 71 30.11 1.73 -14.72
N ASP A 72 29.15 2.67 -14.70
CA ASP A 72 29.41 4.10 -14.83
C ASP A 72 28.83 4.85 -13.63
N ARG A 73 29.72 5.40 -12.79
CA ARG A 73 29.34 6.16 -11.60
C ARG A 73 28.55 7.42 -11.94
N ILE A 74 28.87 8.13 -13.02
CA ILE A 74 28.13 9.33 -13.40
C ILE A 74 26.71 8.93 -13.82
N ALA A 75 26.58 7.89 -14.66
CA ALA A 75 25.28 7.36 -15.06
C ALA A 75 24.49 6.83 -13.88
N LEU A 76 25.12 6.16 -12.91
CA LEU A 76 24.48 5.62 -11.72
C LEU A 76 23.88 6.74 -10.86
N ALA A 77 24.68 7.79 -10.55
CA ALA A 77 24.20 8.92 -9.78
C ALA A 77 23.05 9.64 -10.49
N ALA A 78 23.17 9.86 -11.81
CA ALA A 78 22.11 10.47 -12.61
C ALA A 78 20.83 9.62 -12.63
N ALA A 79 20.95 8.31 -12.80
CA ALA A 79 19.83 7.39 -12.84
C ALA A 79 19.12 7.31 -11.47
N LEU A 80 19.87 7.28 -10.37
CA LEU A 80 19.34 7.33 -9.01
C LEU A 80 18.66 8.68 -8.72
N SER A 81 19.27 9.79 -9.15
CA SER A 81 18.71 11.14 -8.99
C SER A 81 17.38 11.26 -9.75
N ALA A 82 17.33 10.82 -11.01
CA ALA A 82 16.11 10.80 -11.82
C ALA A 82 15.02 9.89 -11.23
N PHE A 83 15.40 8.71 -10.72
CA PHE A 83 14.48 7.79 -10.06
C PHE A 83 13.85 8.43 -8.81
N LEU A 84 14.66 9.02 -7.93
CA LEU A 84 14.18 9.74 -6.75
C LEU A 84 13.32 10.93 -7.12
N ARG A 85 13.68 11.66 -8.18
CA ARG A 85 12.88 12.77 -8.71
C ARG A 85 11.47 12.32 -9.10
N ARG A 86 11.36 11.24 -9.87
CA ARG A 86 10.06 10.65 -10.26
C ARG A 86 9.24 10.23 -9.03
N LEU A 87 9.90 9.65 -8.02
CA LEU A 87 9.23 9.25 -6.78
C LEU A 87 8.72 10.44 -5.97
N ALA A 88 9.52 11.50 -5.86
CA ALA A 88 9.15 12.73 -5.16
C ALA A 88 7.95 13.41 -5.85
N LEU A 89 7.97 13.52 -7.19
CA LEU A 89 6.86 14.11 -7.96
C LEU A 89 5.53 13.37 -7.77
N GLN A 90 5.55 12.05 -7.54
CA GLN A 90 4.34 11.28 -7.27
C GLN A 90 3.70 11.61 -5.92
N ARG A 91 4.47 12.13 -4.97
CA ARG A 91 4.00 12.49 -3.62
C ARG A 91 3.74 13.98 -3.49
N GLU A 92 4.65 14.80 -3.99
CA GLU A 92 4.63 16.25 -3.88
C GLU A 92 5.00 16.89 -5.22
N PRO A 93 4.03 17.44 -5.97
CA PRO A 93 4.29 18.07 -7.27
C PRO A 93 5.29 19.23 -7.18
N ALA A 94 5.33 19.92 -6.03
CA ALA A 94 6.26 21.02 -5.76
C ALA A 94 7.74 20.57 -5.75
N ALA A 95 8.03 19.27 -5.62
CA ALA A 95 9.39 18.76 -5.73
C ALA A 95 10.02 19.01 -7.13
N ALA A 96 9.21 19.25 -8.16
CA ALA A 96 9.70 19.57 -9.51
C ALA A 96 10.52 20.86 -9.57
N THR A 97 10.23 21.85 -8.72
CA THR A 97 10.92 23.15 -8.70
C THR A 97 12.14 23.17 -7.77
N MET A 98 12.28 22.19 -6.87
CA MET A 98 13.39 22.14 -5.91
C MET A 98 14.69 21.74 -6.63
N ALA A 99 15.77 22.51 -6.54
CA ALA A 99 17.05 22.15 -7.15
C ALA A 99 18.19 22.33 -6.15
N GLY A 100 19.34 21.72 -6.43
CA GLY A 100 20.53 21.84 -5.60
C GLY A 100 20.28 21.42 -4.15
N GLU A 101 20.74 22.23 -3.19
CA GLU A 101 20.61 21.91 -1.76
C GLU A 101 19.16 21.78 -1.29
N ALA A 102 18.21 22.53 -1.87
CA ALA A 102 16.79 22.40 -1.54
C ALA A 102 16.24 21.02 -1.91
N TRP A 103 16.79 20.40 -2.95
CA TRP A 103 16.46 19.03 -3.33
C TRP A 103 17.01 18.00 -2.34
N LEU A 104 18.28 18.13 -1.92
CA LEU A 104 18.85 17.22 -0.94
C LEU A 104 18.17 17.35 0.43
N ALA A 105 17.85 18.57 0.86
CA ALA A 105 17.09 18.81 2.09
C ALA A 105 15.67 18.22 2.05
N HIS A 106 15.04 18.16 0.86
CA HIS A 106 13.77 17.45 0.69
C HIS A 106 13.95 15.94 0.85
N LEU A 107 15.00 15.36 0.24
CA LEU A 107 15.31 13.93 0.38
C LEU A 107 15.64 13.55 1.82
N ASP A 108 16.36 14.40 2.54
CA ASP A 108 16.69 14.22 3.95
C ASP A 108 15.45 14.20 4.84
N ARG A 109 14.51 15.12 4.62
CA ARG A 109 13.20 15.09 5.30
C ARG A 109 12.42 13.81 5.00
N ALA A 110 12.43 13.36 3.75
CA ALA A 110 11.77 12.12 3.36
C ALA A 110 12.50 10.84 3.85
N ALA A 111 13.78 10.93 4.18
CA ALA A 111 14.59 9.83 4.69
C ALA A 111 14.64 9.79 6.22
N GLY A 112 14.40 10.92 6.89
CA GLY A 112 14.64 11.08 8.32
C GLY A 112 16.12 11.10 8.69
N SER A 113 17.00 11.51 7.76
CA SER A 113 18.46 11.58 7.93
C SER A 113 19.01 12.82 7.24
N ASP A 114 20.27 13.21 7.50
CA ASP A 114 21.01 14.28 6.82
C ASP A 114 22.06 13.74 5.81
N GLU A 115 22.07 12.42 5.58
CA GLU A 115 23.03 11.72 4.72
C GLU A 115 22.94 12.12 3.23
N PHE A 116 21.82 12.71 2.77
CA PHE A 116 21.73 13.24 1.40
C PHE A 116 22.40 14.59 1.25
N SER A 117 22.17 15.54 2.16
CA SER A 117 22.81 16.86 2.13
C SER A 117 24.26 16.86 2.57
N THR A 118 24.64 16.02 3.54
CA THR A 118 25.96 16.09 4.20
C THR A 118 26.85 14.88 3.88
N GLY A 119 26.27 13.80 3.37
CA GLY A 119 26.95 12.54 3.14
C GLY A 119 27.13 12.17 1.66
N VAL A 120 27.12 10.85 1.40
CA VAL A 120 27.30 10.28 0.06
C VAL A 120 26.21 10.70 -0.93
N GLY A 121 25.03 11.11 -0.45
CA GLY A 121 23.93 11.54 -1.31
C GLY A 121 24.20 12.86 -2.07
N ARG A 122 25.21 13.64 -1.67
CA ARG A 122 25.67 14.80 -2.45
C ARG A 122 26.12 14.42 -3.86
N ALA A 123 26.56 13.16 -4.04
CA ALA A 123 26.91 12.62 -5.35
C ALA A 123 25.75 12.71 -6.36
N LEU A 124 24.49 12.71 -5.92
CA LEU A 124 23.31 12.85 -6.79
C LEU A 124 23.21 14.23 -7.47
N LEU A 125 23.80 15.26 -6.85
CA LEU A 125 23.90 16.60 -7.43
C LEU A 125 25.22 16.80 -8.17
N ASP A 126 26.33 16.39 -7.56
CA ASP A 126 27.66 16.75 -8.04
C ASP A 126 28.15 15.89 -9.20
N ALA A 127 27.75 14.61 -9.26
CA ALA A 127 28.32 13.66 -10.21
C ALA A 127 28.12 14.04 -11.69
N PRO A 128 26.97 14.59 -12.14
CA PRO A 128 26.80 15.05 -13.52
C PRO A 128 27.73 16.21 -13.92
N TYR A 129 28.27 16.96 -12.95
CA TYR A 129 29.13 18.12 -13.19
C TYR A 129 30.62 17.83 -12.99
N ARG A 130 30.99 16.59 -12.62
CA ARG A 130 32.39 16.17 -12.43
C ARG A 130 32.85 15.29 -13.59
N ALA A 131 34.07 15.54 -14.07
CA ALA A 131 34.70 14.71 -15.11
C ALA A 131 34.95 13.26 -14.64
N HIS A 132 35.21 13.08 -13.35
CA HIS A 132 35.30 11.77 -12.71
C HIS A 132 34.53 11.83 -11.39
N ALA A 133 33.57 10.93 -11.22
CA ALA A 133 32.77 10.86 -10.00
C ALA A 133 33.45 9.94 -8.98
N ASP A 134 34.15 10.53 -8.03
CA ASP A 134 34.75 9.81 -6.90
C ASP A 134 33.82 9.85 -5.69
N TYR A 135 32.95 8.85 -5.62
CA TYR A 135 32.05 8.63 -4.48
C TYR A 135 31.81 7.14 -4.30
N ASP A 136 31.47 6.71 -3.09
CA ASP A 136 31.14 5.32 -2.81
C ASP A 136 29.76 4.95 -3.40
N ALA A 137 29.78 4.31 -4.58
CA ALA A 137 28.58 3.84 -5.25
C ALA A 137 27.77 2.86 -4.41
N SER A 138 28.43 2.00 -3.62
CA SER A 138 27.75 1.01 -2.79
C SER A 138 27.03 1.67 -1.61
N ALA A 139 27.67 2.66 -0.98
CA ALA A 139 27.05 3.45 0.08
C ALA A 139 25.87 4.28 -0.45
N LEU A 140 25.99 4.87 -1.64
CA LEU A 140 24.87 5.60 -2.26
C LEU A 140 23.68 4.69 -2.55
N ILE A 141 23.92 3.51 -3.14
CA ILE A 141 22.87 2.51 -3.39
C ILE A 141 22.21 2.08 -2.07
N ALA A 142 23.02 1.84 -1.04
CA ALA A 142 22.52 1.45 0.29
C ALA A 142 21.65 2.55 0.92
N LEU A 143 22.08 3.82 0.83
CA LEU A 143 21.34 4.98 1.30
C LEU A 143 19.95 5.06 0.62
N VAL A 144 19.92 5.02 -0.71
CA VAL A 144 18.64 5.08 -1.47
C VAL A 144 17.76 3.89 -1.14
N ARG A 145 18.31 2.67 -1.07
CA ARG A 145 17.56 1.45 -0.74
C ARG A 145 16.94 1.54 0.67
N ARG A 146 17.66 2.09 1.65
CA ARG A 146 17.15 2.30 3.02
C ARG A 146 16.00 3.30 3.02
N THR A 147 16.14 4.42 2.31
CA THR A 147 15.10 5.45 2.18
C THR A 147 13.83 4.91 1.52
N LEU A 148 13.94 4.04 0.52
CA LEU A 148 12.78 3.38 -0.09
C LEU A 148 12.05 2.45 0.90
N ARG A 149 12.80 1.75 1.75
CA ARG A 149 12.22 0.85 2.77
C ARG A 149 11.55 1.62 3.89
N SER A 150 12.13 2.72 4.38
CA SER A 150 11.52 3.56 5.42
C SER A 150 10.25 4.24 4.91
N ASN A 151 10.29 4.84 3.72
CA ASN A 151 9.12 5.45 3.08
C ASN A 151 7.98 4.45 2.81
N ALA A 152 8.30 3.18 2.60
CA ALA A 152 7.31 2.12 2.46
C ALA A 152 6.71 1.69 3.80
N ALA A 153 7.47 1.78 4.90
CA ALA A 153 6.97 1.51 6.24
C ALA A 153 5.98 2.59 6.69
N GLU A 154 6.31 3.87 6.48
CA GLU A 154 5.46 4.99 6.87
C GLU A 154 4.11 4.99 6.13
N ALA A 155 4.12 4.68 4.82
CA ALA A 155 2.90 4.49 4.03
C ALA A 155 2.09 3.22 4.41
N ALA A 156 2.60 2.36 5.30
CA ALA A 156 1.85 1.23 5.85
C ALA A 156 0.95 1.64 7.02
N HIS A 157 1.28 2.73 7.71
CA HIS A 157 0.61 3.20 8.92
C HIS A 157 -0.54 4.19 8.64
N VAL A 158 -0.78 4.55 7.38
CA VAL A 158 -1.87 5.41 6.89
C VAL A 158 -2.87 4.60 6.07
#